data_AF-G1V747-F1
#
_entry.id   AF-G1V747-F1
#
_cell.length_a   1.000
_cell.length_b   1.000
_cell.length_c   1.000
_cell.angle_alpha   90.00
_cell.angle_beta   90.00
_cell.angle_gamma   90.00
#
_symmetry.space_group_name_H-M   'P 1'
#
loop_
_entity.id
_entity.type
_entity.pdbx_description
1 polymer ?
#
loop_
_entity_poly.entity_id
_entity_poly.type
_entity_poly.pdbx_seq_one_letter_code
_entity_poly.pdbx_strand_id
1 'polypeptide(L)'
;MFHRKIYLYIAMIFCPIVLAGLTALALPSVAIAAVRDRITMPETRPLSWECVVDAAAQYNLPLAAMVGILATEGGKTGEALSNTNGTWDMGPFQINTCHVNELLQAGMAPEIILQDGCANAYAAAFILRKEYDRSRNIWDAVGAYHSRTPHLHAAYLGRVKNHLVKLSRTGLASLLSRCAATGGDEQ
;
A
#
# COMPACT_ATOMS: atom_id res chain seq x y z
N MET A 1 -15.77 -7.11 -13.62
CA MET A 1 -16.72 -6.00 -13.33
C MET A 1 -16.11 -4.91 -12.42
N PHE A 2 -15.00 -5.20 -11.70
CA PHE A 2 -14.32 -4.29 -10.76
C PHE A 2 -13.48 -3.18 -11.41
N HIS A 3 -12.78 -3.47 -12.52
CA HIS A 3 -12.13 -2.43 -13.35
C HIS A 3 -13.08 -1.30 -13.73
N ARG A 4 -14.35 -1.63 -13.98
CA ARG A 4 -15.38 -0.67 -14.37
C ARG A 4 -15.83 0.19 -13.20
N LYS A 5 -15.85 -0.31 -11.96
CA LYS A 5 -16.26 0.48 -10.78
C LYS A 5 -15.20 1.50 -10.36
N ILE A 6 -13.91 1.13 -10.40
CA ILE A 6 -12.80 2.07 -10.17
C ILE A 6 -12.73 3.10 -11.32
N TYR A 7 -12.88 2.67 -12.58
CA TYR A 7 -12.95 3.62 -13.72
C TYR A 7 -14.18 4.52 -13.70
N LEU A 8 -15.36 4.02 -13.31
CA LEU A 8 -16.60 4.79 -13.24
C LEU A 8 -16.55 5.85 -12.13
N TYR A 9 -15.90 5.55 -11.00
CA TYR A 9 -15.65 6.53 -9.95
C TYR A 9 -14.74 7.67 -10.42
N ILE A 10 -13.72 7.36 -11.24
CA ILE A 10 -12.84 8.35 -11.86
C ILE A 10 -13.59 9.26 -12.85
N ALA A 11 -14.54 8.73 -13.62
CA ALA A 11 -15.27 9.48 -14.65
C ALA A 11 -16.34 10.46 -14.09
N MET A 12 -16.90 10.20 -12.90
CA MET A 12 -17.95 11.04 -12.31
C MET A 12 -17.44 12.33 -11.66
N ILE A 13 -16.13 12.43 -11.37
CA ILE A 13 -15.50 13.61 -10.73
C ILE A 13 -15.12 14.70 -11.75
N PHE A 14 -15.15 14.40 -13.06
CA PHE A 14 -14.75 15.33 -14.12
C PHE A 14 -15.88 16.16 -14.76
N CYS A 15 -17.06 16.24 -14.13
CA CYS A 15 -18.09 17.21 -14.54
C CYS A 15 -18.26 18.30 -13.48
N PRO A 16 -17.34 19.29 -13.39
CA PRO A 16 -17.62 20.48 -12.61
C PRO A 16 -18.64 21.31 -13.40
N ILE A 17 -19.86 21.34 -12.88
CA ILE A 17 -20.87 22.32 -13.26
C ILE A 17 -20.25 23.71 -13.05
N VAL A 18 -20.22 24.47 -14.13
CA VAL A 18 -19.78 25.86 -14.22
C VAL A 18 -20.84 26.78 -13.57
N LEU A 19 -20.39 27.97 -13.13
CA LEU A 19 -21.10 29.15 -12.58
C LEU A 19 -21.30 29.13 -11.05
N ALA A 20 -21.07 30.21 -10.29
CA ALA A 20 -20.92 31.63 -10.59
C ALA A 20 -20.08 32.33 -9.50
N GLY A 21 -19.51 33.50 -9.82
CA GLY A 21 -18.68 34.28 -8.89
C GLY A 21 -19.47 35.13 -7.88
N LEU A 22 -18.78 35.58 -6.82
CA LEU A 22 -18.87 36.91 -6.21
C LEU A 22 -18.02 36.98 -4.91
N THR A 23 -17.31 38.11 -4.76
CA THR A 23 -16.74 38.71 -3.54
C THR A 23 -15.69 37.95 -2.73
N ALA A 24 -14.43 38.39 -2.86
CA ALA A 24 -13.30 37.99 -2.01
C ALA A 24 -13.39 38.67 -0.63
N LEU A 25 -14.06 38.03 0.32
CA LEU A 25 -13.76 38.18 1.74
C LEU A 25 -12.64 37.18 2.07
N ALA A 26 -11.52 37.69 2.59
CA ALA A 26 -10.40 36.86 3.02
C ALA A 26 -10.83 36.04 4.26
N LEU A 27 -11.38 34.84 4.01
CA LEU A 27 -11.61 33.85 5.04
C LEU A 27 -10.25 33.30 5.51
N PRO A 28 -10.10 32.98 6.81
CA PRO A 28 -8.93 32.26 7.27
C PRO A 28 -8.83 30.95 6.47
N SER A 29 -7.66 30.69 5.87
CA SER A 29 -7.39 29.41 5.21
C SER A 29 -7.47 28.30 6.24
N VAL A 30 -8.64 27.67 6.35
CA VAL A 30 -8.80 26.40 7.03
C VAL A 30 -8.11 25.38 6.15
N ALA A 31 -6.97 24.87 6.60
CA ALA A 31 -6.30 23.75 5.93
C ALA A 31 -7.20 22.51 6.07
N ILE A 32 -8.00 22.24 5.04
CA ILE A 32 -8.73 20.98 4.92
C ILE A 32 -7.68 19.90 4.66
N ALA A 33 -7.44 19.03 5.65
CA ALA A 33 -6.66 17.83 5.41
C ALA A 33 -7.34 17.05 4.28
N ALA A 34 -6.59 16.74 3.21
CA ALA A 34 -7.13 15.98 2.09
C ALA A 34 -7.56 14.60 2.61
N VAL A 35 -8.88 14.37 2.68
CA VAL A 35 -9.45 13.08 3.02
C VAL A 35 -9.09 12.12 1.89
N ARG A 36 -8.34 11.07 2.19
CA ARG A 36 -8.08 9.98 1.24
C ARG A 36 -9.34 9.14 1.16
N ASP A 37 -9.83 8.88 -0.06
CA ASP A 37 -10.94 7.96 -0.26
C ASP A 37 -10.50 6.55 0.13
N ARG A 38 -11.43 5.79 0.70
CA ARG A 38 -11.22 4.42 1.14
C ARG A 38 -12.21 3.50 0.45
N ILE A 39 -11.71 2.41 -0.11
CA ILE A 39 -12.52 1.28 -0.56
C ILE A 39 -12.30 0.14 0.42
N THR A 40 -13.39 -0.52 0.82
CA THR A 40 -13.37 -1.72 1.64
C THR A 40 -14.07 -2.85 0.91
N MET A 41 -13.43 -4.01 0.87
CA MET A 41 -13.91 -5.25 0.26
C MET A 41 -13.88 -6.37 1.30
N PRO A 42 -14.75 -7.39 1.18
CA PRO A 42 -14.71 -8.55 2.06
C PRO A 42 -13.33 -9.23 2.00
N GLU A 43 -12.76 -9.50 3.16
CA GLU A 43 -11.53 -10.27 3.28
C GLU A 43 -11.82 -11.74 2.96
N THR A 44 -11.04 -12.34 2.07
CA THR A 44 -11.14 -13.77 1.72
C THR A 44 -10.12 -14.60 2.50
N ARG A 45 -8.95 -14.03 2.80
CA ARG A 45 -7.93 -14.63 3.67
C ARG A 45 -7.14 -13.52 4.37
N PRO A 46 -7.00 -13.54 5.71
CA PRO A 46 -6.19 -12.56 6.42
C PRO A 46 -4.70 -12.76 6.13
N LEU A 47 -3.90 -11.70 6.31
CA LEU A 47 -2.45 -11.81 6.26
C LEU A 47 -1.95 -12.66 7.44
N SER A 48 -1.04 -13.60 7.15
CA SER A 48 -0.39 -14.44 8.16
C SER A 48 1.14 -14.39 8.04
N TRP A 49 1.86 -14.82 9.08
CA TRP A 49 3.33 -14.83 9.05
C TRP A 49 3.88 -15.85 8.08
N GLU A 50 3.21 -16.99 7.95
CA GLU A 50 3.53 -18.05 7.00
C GLU A 50 3.58 -17.47 5.60
N CYS A 51 2.58 -16.68 5.21
CA CYS A 51 2.56 -16.06 3.89
C CYS A 51 3.70 -15.04 3.67
N VAL A 52 4.07 -14.26 4.70
CA VAL A 52 5.19 -13.32 4.58
C VAL A 52 6.53 -14.06 4.46
N VAL A 53 6.70 -15.14 5.23
CA VAL A 53 7.89 -16.00 5.20
C VAL A 53 8.00 -16.72 3.86
N ASP A 54 6.92 -17.33 3.40
CA ASP A 54 6.88 -18.07 2.14
C ASP A 54 7.09 -17.14 0.94
N ALA A 55 6.48 -15.96 0.94
CA ALA A 55 6.71 -14.98 -0.12
C ALA A 55 8.17 -14.50 -0.16
N ALA A 56 8.78 -14.22 0.99
CA ALA A 56 10.19 -13.85 1.06
C ALA A 56 11.09 -14.98 0.52
N ALA A 57 10.82 -16.23 0.93
CA ALA A 57 11.56 -17.41 0.48
C ALA A 57 11.41 -17.66 -1.02
N GLN A 58 10.17 -17.65 -1.55
CA GLN A 58 9.88 -17.90 -2.96
C GLN A 58 10.59 -16.91 -3.89
N TYR A 59 10.70 -15.64 -3.48
CA TYR A 59 11.37 -14.61 -4.26
C TYR A 59 12.86 -14.44 -3.93
N ASN A 60 13.41 -15.29 -3.05
CA ASN A 60 14.79 -15.23 -2.57
C ASN A 60 15.17 -13.84 -2.03
N LEU A 61 14.32 -13.32 -1.14
CA LEU A 61 14.47 -12.02 -0.49
C LEU A 61 14.72 -12.20 1.01
N PRO A 62 15.54 -11.34 1.64
CA PRO A 62 15.66 -11.35 3.09
C PRO A 62 14.33 -11.06 3.78
N LEU A 63 13.91 -11.93 4.69
CA LEU A 63 12.65 -11.76 5.45
C LEU A 63 12.57 -10.40 6.16
N ALA A 64 13.71 -9.91 6.67
CA ALA A 64 13.77 -8.60 7.31
C ALA A 64 13.32 -7.44 6.39
N ALA A 65 13.56 -7.53 5.08
CA ALA A 65 13.10 -6.50 4.15
C ALA A 65 11.57 -6.50 4.06
N MET A 66 10.95 -7.68 3.93
CA MET A 66 9.49 -7.85 3.90
C MET A 66 8.84 -7.37 5.21
N VAL A 67 9.38 -7.78 6.36
CA VAL A 67 8.89 -7.34 7.68
C VAL A 67 8.99 -5.82 7.84
N GLY A 68 10.09 -5.22 7.38
CA GLY A 68 10.32 -3.78 7.45
C GLY A 68 9.35 -2.97 6.60
N ILE A 69 9.05 -3.44 5.38
CA ILE A 69 8.03 -2.86 4.51
C ILE A 69 6.65 -2.99 5.16
N LEU A 70 6.25 -4.20 5.57
CA LEU A 70 4.94 -4.44 6.20
C LEU A 70 4.69 -3.52 7.40
N ALA A 71 5.70 -3.37 8.27
CA ALA A 71 5.61 -2.51 9.43
C ALA A 71 5.52 -1.02 9.07
N THR A 72 6.01 -0.62 7.90
CA THR A 72 6.03 0.76 7.42
C THR A 72 4.76 1.14 6.67
N GLU A 73 4.18 0.19 5.94
CA GLU A 73 2.94 0.39 5.21
C GLU A 73 1.72 0.35 6.14
N GLY A 74 1.61 -0.69 6.97
CA GLY A 74 0.56 -0.79 7.99
C GLY A 74 -0.87 -0.77 7.43
N GLY A 75 -1.07 -1.18 6.17
CA GLY A 75 -2.39 -1.30 5.57
C GLY A 75 -3.17 -2.49 6.13
N LYS A 76 -4.38 -2.72 5.61
CA LYS A 76 -5.23 -3.86 6.00
C LYS A 76 -5.74 -4.62 4.78
N THR A 77 -5.94 -5.92 4.96
CA THR A 77 -6.59 -6.75 3.96
C THR A 77 -7.99 -6.21 3.68
N GLY A 78 -8.44 -6.26 2.43
CA GLY A 78 -9.72 -5.72 2.00
C GLY A 78 -9.75 -4.19 1.86
N GLU A 79 -8.76 -3.44 2.36
CA GLU A 79 -8.74 -1.97 2.29
C GLU A 79 -7.83 -1.43 1.18
N ALA A 80 -8.31 -0.42 0.45
CA ALA A 80 -7.50 0.37 -0.47
C ALA A 80 -7.67 1.87 -0.23
N LEU A 81 -6.59 2.64 -0.33
CA LEU A 81 -6.58 4.09 -0.08
C LEU A 81 -6.18 4.87 -1.34
N SER A 82 -6.93 5.92 -1.67
CA SER A 82 -6.65 6.74 -2.86
C SER A 82 -5.43 7.64 -2.67
N ASN A 83 -4.69 7.89 -3.74
CA ASN A 83 -3.59 8.85 -3.80
C ASN A 83 -4.00 10.08 -4.62
N THR A 84 -3.33 11.20 -4.38
CA THR A 84 -3.56 12.47 -5.11
C THR A 84 -3.24 12.38 -6.60
N ASN A 85 -2.44 11.38 -7.02
CA ASN A 85 -2.12 11.11 -8.42
C ASN A 85 -3.10 10.13 -9.10
N GLY A 86 -4.21 9.78 -8.44
CA GLY A 86 -5.25 8.88 -8.97
C GLY A 86 -4.94 7.38 -8.83
N THR A 87 -3.79 7.01 -8.28
CA THR A 87 -3.49 5.61 -7.93
C THR A 87 -4.10 5.22 -6.59
N TRP A 88 -4.09 3.93 -6.27
CA TRP A 88 -4.59 3.40 -5.00
C TRP A 88 -3.57 2.46 -4.38
N ASP A 89 -3.47 2.46 -3.06
CA ASP A 89 -2.59 1.57 -2.30
C ASP A 89 -3.42 0.45 -1.68
N MET A 90 -3.17 -0.80 -2.08
CA MET A 90 -4.01 -1.95 -1.75
C MET A 90 -3.39 -2.82 -0.65
N GLY A 91 -4.18 -3.16 0.37
CA GLY A 91 -3.86 -4.22 1.31
C GLY A 91 -2.73 -3.88 2.30
N PRO A 92 -2.25 -4.88 3.07
CA PRO A 92 -1.26 -4.69 4.13
C PRO A 92 0.08 -4.09 3.68
N PHE A 93 0.57 -4.50 2.50
CA PHE A 93 1.80 -3.99 1.89
C PHE A 93 1.57 -2.78 0.98
N GLN A 94 0.35 -2.22 0.97
CA GLN A 94 0.00 -1.00 0.25
C GLN A 94 0.45 -1.04 -1.23
N ILE A 95 0.13 -2.15 -1.92
CA ILE A 95 0.48 -2.37 -3.32
C ILE A 95 -0.17 -1.30 -4.18
N ASN A 96 0.65 -0.44 -4.78
CA ASN A 96 0.14 0.66 -5.59
C ASN A 96 -0.42 0.17 -6.93
N THR A 97 -1.55 0.72 -7.37
CA THR A 97 -2.18 0.33 -8.64
C THR A 97 -1.36 0.64 -9.89
N CYS A 98 -0.28 1.43 -9.80
CA CYS A 98 0.65 1.61 -10.90
C CYS A 98 1.34 0.29 -11.33
N HIS A 99 1.38 -0.72 -10.45
CA HIS A 99 1.93 -2.05 -10.73
C HIS A 99 0.92 -3.01 -11.38
N VAL A 100 -0.36 -2.64 -11.54
CA VAL A 100 -1.42 -3.56 -11.99
C VAL A 100 -1.08 -4.26 -13.30
N ASN A 101 -0.52 -3.55 -14.28
CA ASN A 101 -0.21 -4.14 -15.58
C ASN A 101 0.83 -5.27 -15.48
N GLU A 102 1.88 -5.09 -14.67
CA GLU A 102 2.90 -6.12 -14.49
C GLU A 102 2.47 -7.25 -13.56
N LEU A 103 1.65 -6.94 -12.55
CA LEU A 103 1.04 -7.94 -11.69
C LEU A 103 0.12 -8.86 -12.49
N LEU A 104 -0.70 -8.31 -13.39
CA LEU A 104 -1.54 -9.10 -14.29
C LEU A 104 -0.72 -9.98 -15.24
N GLN A 105 0.40 -9.47 -15.77
CA GLN A 105 1.31 -10.26 -16.60
C GLN A 105 1.95 -11.41 -15.81
N ALA A 106 2.17 -11.23 -14.51
CA ALA A 106 2.63 -12.26 -13.58
C ALA A 106 1.51 -13.20 -13.08
N GLY A 107 0.28 -13.06 -13.59
CA GLY A 107 -0.87 -13.88 -13.18
C GLY A 107 -1.51 -13.47 -11.84
N MET A 108 -1.18 -12.28 -11.32
CA MET A 108 -1.71 -11.78 -10.05
C MET A 108 -2.84 -10.79 -10.27
N ALA A 109 -4.06 -11.19 -9.90
CA ALA A 109 -5.25 -10.36 -10.06
C ALA A 109 -5.36 -9.29 -8.94
N PRO A 110 -5.54 -7.99 -9.26
CA PRO A 110 -5.64 -6.92 -8.25
C PRO A 110 -6.77 -7.10 -7.24
N GLU A 111 -7.89 -7.67 -7.65
CA GLU A 111 -9.01 -8.02 -6.76
C GLU A 111 -8.56 -8.99 -5.67
N ILE A 112 -7.81 -10.03 -6.05
CA ILE A 112 -7.30 -11.03 -5.13
C ILE A 112 -6.22 -10.43 -4.23
N ILE A 113 -5.34 -9.57 -4.78
CA ILE A 113 -4.33 -8.83 -4.01
C ILE A 113 -4.97 -7.94 -2.93
N LEU A 114 -6.15 -7.38 -3.21
CA LEU A 114 -6.88 -6.57 -2.23
C LEU A 114 -7.54 -7.45 -1.16
N GLN A 115 -8.20 -8.55 -1.54
CA GLN A 115 -9.02 -9.36 -0.62
C GLN A 115 -8.25 -10.47 0.13
N ASP A 116 -7.10 -10.91 -0.37
CA ASP A 116 -6.27 -11.96 0.22
C ASP A 116 -4.93 -11.37 0.66
N GLY A 117 -4.72 -11.28 1.98
CA GLY A 117 -3.52 -10.70 2.57
C GLY A 117 -2.24 -11.44 2.19
N CYS A 118 -2.32 -12.75 1.93
CA CYS A 118 -1.17 -13.51 1.46
C CYS A 118 -0.88 -13.21 -0.02
N ALA A 119 -1.90 -13.12 -0.88
CA ALA A 119 -1.70 -12.68 -2.26
C ALA A 119 -1.07 -11.28 -2.32
N ASN A 120 -1.45 -10.41 -1.38
CA ASN A 120 -0.83 -9.11 -1.18
C ASN A 120 0.68 -9.22 -0.83
N ALA A 121 1.05 -10.11 0.09
CA ALA A 121 2.45 -10.36 0.45
C ALA A 121 3.27 -10.90 -0.74
N TYR A 122 2.70 -11.80 -1.55
CA TYR A 122 3.35 -12.30 -2.77
C TYR A 122 3.51 -11.21 -3.83
N ALA A 123 2.54 -10.30 -3.97
CA ALA A 123 2.66 -9.14 -4.85
C ALA A 123 3.75 -8.17 -4.37
N ALA A 124 3.86 -7.94 -3.06
CA ALA A 124 4.93 -7.13 -2.47
C ALA A 124 6.31 -7.73 -2.75
N ALA A 125 6.45 -9.04 -2.55
CA ALA A 125 7.70 -9.76 -2.82
C ALA A 125 8.07 -9.73 -4.31
N PHE A 126 7.10 -9.87 -5.21
CA PHE A 126 7.31 -9.71 -6.66
C PHE A 126 7.86 -8.33 -7.03
N ILE A 127 7.26 -7.26 -6.50
CA ILE A 127 7.70 -5.88 -6.75
C ILE A 127 9.10 -5.65 -6.16
N LEU A 128 9.33 -6.09 -4.92
CA LEU A 128 10.64 -5.94 -4.27
C LEU A 128 11.73 -6.74 -5.00
N ARG A 129 11.43 -7.94 -5.49
CA ARG A 129 12.33 -8.76 -6.30
C ARG A 129 12.77 -8.01 -7.55
N LYS A 130 11.83 -7.42 -8.28
CA LYS A 130 12.10 -6.60 -9.47
C LYS A 130 13.04 -5.43 -9.16
N GLU A 131 12.87 -4.74 -8.05
CA GLU A 131 13.80 -3.67 -7.65
C GLU A 131 15.17 -4.22 -7.23
N TYR A 132 15.21 -5.35 -6.53
CA TYR A 132 16.47 -6.00 -6.16
C TYR A 132 17.24 -6.55 -7.37
N ASP A 133 16.55 -6.99 -8.43
CA ASP A 133 17.20 -7.36 -9.70
C ASP A 133 17.89 -6.17 -10.38
N ARG A 134 17.37 -4.95 -10.19
CA ARG A 134 17.96 -3.73 -10.77
C ARG A 134 19.17 -3.26 -9.99
N SER A 135 19.07 -3.23 -8.66
CA SER A 135 20.11 -2.64 -7.80
C SER A 135 21.15 -3.64 -7.31
N ARG A 136 20.78 -4.92 -7.22
CA ARG A 136 21.54 -5.98 -6.52
C ARG A 136 21.88 -5.62 -5.06
N ASN A 137 21.16 -4.66 -4.48
CA ASN A 137 21.28 -4.22 -3.11
C ASN A 137 19.88 -4.18 -2.47
N ILE A 138 19.67 -5.00 -1.44
CA ILE A 138 18.33 -5.15 -0.85
C ILE A 138 17.81 -3.84 -0.24
N TRP A 139 18.67 -3.00 0.35
CA TRP A 139 18.24 -1.76 0.98
C TRP A 139 17.96 -0.66 -0.04
N ASP A 140 18.68 -0.66 -1.15
CA ASP A 140 18.33 0.19 -2.29
C ASP A 140 17.00 -0.22 -2.90
N ALA A 141 16.76 -1.53 -3.04
CA ALA A 141 15.50 -2.08 -3.51
C ALA A 141 14.32 -1.73 -2.59
N VAL A 142 14.53 -1.77 -1.26
CA VAL A 142 13.53 -1.36 -0.26
C VAL A 142 13.18 0.13 -0.40
N GLY A 143 14.15 1.01 -0.62
CA GLY A 143 13.84 2.42 -0.89
C GLY A 143 13.07 2.59 -2.20
N ALA A 144 13.49 1.86 -3.24
CA ALA A 144 12.89 1.90 -4.58
C ALA A 144 11.49 1.30 -4.65
N TYR A 145 11.15 0.40 -3.72
CA TYR A 145 9.80 -0.16 -3.56
C TYR A 145 8.75 0.95 -3.43
N HIS A 146 9.07 1.99 -2.67
CA HIS A 146 8.20 3.16 -2.52
C HIS A 146 8.40 4.18 -3.65
N SER A 147 9.64 4.55 -3.93
CA SER A 147 9.97 5.50 -4.99
C SER A 147 11.44 5.47 -5.34
N ARG A 148 11.77 5.62 -6.62
CA ARG A 148 13.16 5.83 -7.08
C ARG A 148 13.62 7.28 -7.02
N THR A 149 12.74 8.21 -6.67
CA THR A 149 13.10 9.63 -6.49
C THR A 149 14.00 9.76 -5.25
N PRO A 150 15.22 10.33 -5.34
CA PRO A 150 16.24 10.20 -4.29
C PRO A 150 15.79 10.60 -2.88
N HIS A 151 15.06 11.70 -2.72
CA HIS A 151 14.62 12.16 -1.41
C HIS A 151 13.46 11.32 -0.83
N LEU A 152 12.54 10.84 -1.68
CA LEU A 152 11.44 9.97 -1.26
C LEU A 152 11.96 8.57 -0.89
N HIS A 153 12.87 8.05 -1.71
CA HIS A 153 13.61 6.81 -1.47
C HIS A 153 14.29 6.81 -0.11
N ALA A 154 15.12 7.83 0.15
CA ALA A 154 15.87 7.94 1.40
C ALA A 154 14.94 8.11 2.62
N ALA A 155 13.90 8.92 2.49
CA ALA A 155 12.92 9.12 3.56
C ALA A 155 12.17 7.83 3.90
N TYR A 156 11.74 7.08 2.88
CA TYR A 156 11.07 5.80 3.06
C TYR A 156 12.00 4.76 3.71
N LEU A 157 13.22 4.61 3.19
CA LEU A 157 14.22 3.69 3.74
C LEU A 157 14.54 4.02 5.22
N GLY A 158 14.58 5.30 5.58
CA GLY A 158 14.72 5.76 6.96
C GLY A 158 13.58 5.26 7.86
N ARG A 159 12.32 5.34 7.41
CA ARG A 159 11.17 4.82 8.16
C ARG A 159 11.24 3.30 8.34
N VAL A 160 11.58 2.57 7.27
CA VAL A 160 11.75 1.11 7.32
C VAL A 160 12.80 0.70 8.35
N LYS A 161 13.98 1.34 8.32
CA LYS A 161 15.04 1.09 9.30
C LYS A 161 14.59 1.36 10.74
N ASN A 162 13.88 2.47 10.97
CA ASN A 162 13.35 2.80 12.29
C ASN A 162 12.36 1.75 12.81
N HIS A 163 11.48 1.25 11.94
CA HIS A 163 10.57 0.17 12.31
C HIS A 163 11.30 -1.14 12.61
N LEU A 164 12.30 -1.52 11.82
CA LEU A 164 13.11 -2.71 12.10
C LEU A 164 13.84 -2.61 13.44
N VAL A 165 14.42 -1.45 13.77
CA VAL A 165 15.03 -1.21 15.08
C VAL A 165 14.00 -1.36 16.20
N LYS A 166 12.80 -0.78 16.04
CA LYS A 166 11.72 -0.93 17.04
C LYS A 166 11.33 -2.40 17.23
N LEU A 167 11.12 -3.12 16.14
CA LEU A 167 10.73 -4.53 16.16
C LEU A 167 11.80 -5.45 16.77
N SER A 168 13.08 -5.15 16.56
CA SER A 168 14.18 -5.89 17.21
C SER A 168 14.12 -5.84 18.74
N ARG A 169 13.46 -4.82 19.31
CA ARG A 169 13.29 -4.63 20.75
C ARG A 169 11.96 -5.18 21.26
N THR A 170 10.90 -5.06 20.47
CA THR A 170 9.52 -5.37 20.91
C THR A 170 8.99 -6.71 20.42
N GLY A 171 9.69 -7.39 19.51
CA GLY A 171 9.19 -8.58 18.83
C GLY A 171 8.13 -8.28 17.76
N LEU A 172 7.74 -9.33 17.03
CA LEU A 172 6.89 -9.24 15.83
C LEU A 172 5.38 -9.41 16.08
N ALA A 173 4.99 -9.87 17.28
CA ALA A 173 3.61 -10.28 17.59
C ALA A 173 2.56 -9.21 17.26
N SER A 174 2.90 -7.93 17.47
CA SER A 174 1.95 -6.82 17.30
C SER A 174 1.67 -6.42 15.84
N LEU A 175 2.41 -6.93 14.85
CA LEU A 175 2.25 -6.52 13.45
C LEU A 175 0.99 -7.11 12.79
N LEU A 176 0.72 -8.40 13.01
CA LEU A 176 -0.47 -9.04 12.43
C LEU A 176 -1.75 -8.63 13.17
N SER A 177 -1.68 -8.43 14.49
CA SER A 177 -2.83 -7.95 15.27
C SER A 177 -3.29 -6.56 14.82
N ARG A 178 -2.37 -5.68 14.40
CA ARG A 178 -2.73 -4.36 13.84
C ARG A 178 -3.45 -4.45 12.50
N CYS A 179 -3.19 -5.49 11.71
CA CYS A 179 -3.88 -5.72 10.45
C CYS A 179 -5.32 -6.25 10.66
N ALA A 180 -5.55 -6.99 11.75
CA ALA A 180 -6.84 -7.64 12.04
C ALA A 180 -7.80 -6.83 12.93
N ALA A 181 -7.31 -5.91 13.78
CA ALA A 181 -8.03 -5.43 14.96
C ALA A 181 -8.83 -4.12 14.82
N THR A 182 -9.26 -3.68 13.63
CA THR A 182 -10.16 -2.50 13.53
C THR A 182 -11.47 -2.78 12.80
N GLY A 183 -11.91 -4.04 12.77
CA GLY A 183 -13.18 -4.45 12.17
C GLY A 183 -14.40 -4.37 13.09
N GLY A 184 -14.34 -3.61 14.18
CA GLY A 184 -15.44 -3.52 15.14
C GLY A 184 -15.28 -2.38 16.12
N ASP A 185 -15.61 -1.17 15.68
CA ASP A 185 -16.05 -0.07 16.55
C ASP A 185 -17.19 0.64 15.83
N GLU A 186 -18.37 0.04 15.90
CA GLU A 186 -19.66 0.71 15.73
C GLU A 186 -20.40 0.54 17.08
N GLN A 187 -20.34 1.61 17.88
CA GLN A 187 -21.19 1.88 19.04
C GLN A 187 -21.83 3.25 18.83
#